data_AF-A0A359CS59-F1
#
_entry.id   AF-A0A359CS59-F1
#
_cell.length_a   1.000
_cell.length_b   1.000
_cell.length_c   1.000
_cell.angle_alpha   90.00
_cell.angle_beta   90.00
_cell.angle_gamma   90.00
#
_symmetry.space_group_name_H-M   'P 1'
#
loop_
_entity.id
_entity.type
_entity.pdbx_description
1 polymer ?
#
loop_
_entity_poly.entity_id
_entity_poly.type
_entity_poly.pdbx_seq_one_letter_code
_entity_poly.pdbx_strand_id
1 'polypeptide(L)'
;MNKLYLDNAATSYPKAPKVSEKMCEYINKVGSNVSRGIYSSSKNAGQVVYKTREMLCDLFNFDEPLNVVFTKNITESLNTIIKGYLKDGDHVIVSSME
;
A
#
# COMPACT_ATOMS: atom_id res chain seq x y z
N MET A 1 -16.69 -31.41 -2.86
CA MET A 1 -16.84 -30.52 -4.03
C MET A 1 -15.66 -29.55 -4.06
N ASN A 2 -14.91 -29.48 -5.15
CA ASN A 2 -13.92 -28.43 -5.34
C ASN A 2 -14.65 -27.11 -5.57
N LYS A 3 -14.39 -26.10 -4.74
CA LYS A 3 -14.98 -24.76 -4.84
C LYS A 3 -14.20 -23.94 -5.87
N LEU A 4 -14.86 -23.49 -6.93
CA LEU A 4 -14.30 -22.51 -7.87
C LEU A 4 -14.57 -21.11 -7.34
N TYR A 5 -13.53 -20.30 -7.16
CA TYR A 5 -13.64 -18.92 -6.69
C TYR A 5 -13.53 -17.96 -7.89
N LEU A 6 -14.65 -17.29 -8.20
CA LEU A 6 -14.77 -16.40 -9.37
C LEU A 6 -15.02 -14.94 -8.96
N ASP A 7 -14.58 -14.54 -7.76
CA ASP A 7 -14.85 -13.22 -7.16
C ASP A 7 -13.56 -12.45 -6.81
N ASN A 8 -12.48 -12.71 -7.57
CA ASN A 8 -11.16 -12.08 -7.34
C ASN A 8 -11.14 -10.56 -7.56
N ALA A 9 -12.11 -10.01 -8.30
CA ALA A 9 -12.24 -8.58 -8.53
C ALA A 9 -12.71 -7.83 -7.27
N ALA A 10 -13.56 -8.44 -6.43
CA ALA A 10 -13.99 -7.86 -5.16
C ALA A 10 -12.87 -7.97 -4.10
N THR A 11 -12.22 -9.13 -4.01
CA THR A 11 -10.99 -9.30 -3.23
C THR A 11 -10.22 -10.54 -3.69
N SER A 12 -8.89 -10.48 -3.73
CA SER A 12 -8.11 -11.65 -4.12
C SER A 12 -8.26 -12.78 -3.10
N TYR A 13 -8.68 -13.97 -3.53
CA TYR A 13 -8.72 -15.17 -2.71
C TYR A 13 -8.45 -16.45 -3.54
N PRO A 14 -7.63 -17.39 -3.03
CA PRO A 14 -6.77 -17.24 -1.85
C PRO A 14 -5.72 -16.15 -2.07
N LYS A 15 -5.20 -15.57 -0.98
CA LYS A 15 -4.06 -14.65 -1.09
C LYS A 15 -2.87 -15.41 -1.68
N ALA A 16 -2.01 -14.68 -2.40
CA ALA A 16 -0.80 -15.25 -2.98
C ALA A 16 0.02 -16.01 -1.90
N PRO A 17 0.73 -17.10 -2.28
CA PRO A 17 1.56 -17.82 -1.34
C PRO A 17 2.48 -16.88 -0.55
N LYS A 18 2.74 -17.21 0.72
CA LYS A 18 3.60 -16.46 1.66
C LYS A 18 3.05 -15.13 2.21
N VAL A 19 1.94 -14.59 1.69
CA VAL A 19 1.38 -13.32 2.22
C VAL A 19 1.04 -13.45 3.70
N SER A 20 0.33 -14.51 4.10
CA SER A 20 -0.02 -14.76 5.50
C SER A 20 1.20 -14.97 6.39
N GLU A 21 2.18 -15.75 5.91
CA GLU A 21 3.43 -16.03 6.62
C GLU A 21 4.24 -14.76 6.86
N LYS A 22 4.37 -13.89 5.85
CA LYS A 22 5.11 -12.62 5.98
C LYS A 22 4.42 -11.63 6.91
N MET A 23 3.09 -11.58 6.90
CA MET A 23 2.36 -10.78 7.88
C MET A 23 2.56 -11.30 9.32
N CYS A 24 2.51 -12.62 9.51
CA CYS A 24 2.78 -13.26 10.79
C CYS A 24 4.22 -13.00 11.28
N GLU A 25 5.21 -13.10 10.37
CA GLU A 25 6.61 -12.78 10.65
C GLU A 25 6.76 -11.32 11.06
N TYR A 26 6.13 -10.38 10.35
CA TYR A 26 6.18 -8.97 10.69
C TYR A 26 5.65 -8.71 12.10
N ILE A 27 4.45 -9.21 12.42
CA ILE A 27 3.81 -9.01 13.72
C ILE A 27 4.68 -9.59 14.86
N ASN A 28 5.19 -10.80 14.68
CA ASN A 28 5.88 -11.51 15.76
C ASN A 28 7.35 -11.12 15.94
N LYS A 29 8.02 -10.63 14.89
CA LYS A 29 9.49 -10.46 14.89
C LYS A 29 9.98 -9.06 14.50
N VAL A 30 9.17 -8.27 13.79
CA VAL A 30 9.60 -6.98 13.23
C VAL A 30 8.87 -5.81 13.87
N GLY A 31 7.58 -5.97 14.18
CA GLY A 31 6.65 -4.92 14.58
C GLY A 31 7.25 -3.93 15.57
N SER A 32 7.51 -2.71 15.10
CA SER A 32 8.11 -1.64 15.88
C SER A 32 7.70 -0.27 15.34
N ASN A 33 8.02 0.79 16.08
CA ASN A 33 7.75 2.15 15.63
C ASN A 33 8.69 2.50 14.47
N VAL A 34 8.15 2.83 13.29
CA VAL A 34 8.94 3.09 12.08
C VAL A 34 9.53 4.51 12.02
N SER A 35 8.94 5.49 12.73
CA SER A 35 9.23 6.92 12.47
C SER A 35 9.82 7.66 13.66
N ARG A 36 9.70 7.14 14.89
CA ARG A 36 10.07 7.86 16.13
C ARG A 36 11.00 7.07 17.05
N GLY A 37 11.69 6.06 16.52
CA GLY A 37 12.68 5.26 17.27
C GLY A 37 14.06 5.29 16.64
N ILE A 38 15.10 5.43 17.46
CA ILE A 38 16.52 5.37 17.00
C ILE A 38 17.17 4.00 17.25
N TYR A 39 16.47 3.09 17.93
CA TYR A 39 16.93 1.75 18.28
C TYR A 39 16.83 0.77 17.09
N SER A 40 17.52 -0.38 17.19
CA SER A 40 17.68 -1.34 16.10
C SER A 40 16.37 -1.88 15.54
N SER A 41 15.39 -2.23 16.38
CA SER A 41 14.09 -2.74 15.92
C SER A 41 13.26 -1.69 15.16
N SER A 42 13.34 -0.41 15.55
CA SER A 42 12.74 0.70 14.81
C SER A 42 13.36 0.84 13.41
N LYS A 43 14.70 0.79 13.33
CA LYS A 43 15.42 0.84 12.04
C LYS A 43 15.04 -0.33 11.13
N ASN A 44 14.95 -1.53 11.69
CA ASN A 44 14.55 -2.73 10.93
C ASN A 44 13.14 -2.59 10.35
N ALA A 45 12.17 -2.12 11.15
CA ALA A 45 10.82 -1.88 10.68
C ALA A 45 10.78 -0.79 9.58
N GLY A 46 11.53 0.30 9.75
CA GLY A 46 11.63 1.35 8.73
C GLY A 46 12.28 0.89 7.43
N GLN A 47 13.27 0.01 7.49
CA GLN A 47 13.85 -0.61 6.30
C GLN A 47 12.85 -1.49 5.55
N VAL A 48 11.98 -2.23 6.25
CA VAL A 48 10.91 -3.00 5.61
C VAL A 48 9.97 -2.09 4.83
N VAL A 49 9.57 -0.96 5.43
CA VAL A 49 8.73 0.03 4.75
C VAL A 49 9.45 0.61 3.54
N TYR A 50 10.70 1.06 3.68
CA TYR A 50 11.46 1.66 2.58
C TYR A 50 11.67 0.69 1.41
N LYS A 51 12.09 -0.55 1.69
CA LYS A 51 12.22 -1.60 0.66
C LYS A 51 10.91 -1.88 -0.06
N THR A 52 9.79 -1.83 0.66
CA THR A 52 8.47 -1.97 0.02
C THR A 52 8.20 -0.84 -0.98
N ARG A 53 8.70 0.38 -0.72
CA ARG A 53 8.61 1.49 -1.67
C ARG A 53 9.46 1.22 -2.92
N GLU A 54 10.70 0.76 -2.75
CA GLU A 54 11.58 0.36 -3.86
C GLU A 54 10.94 -0.75 -4.71
N MET A 55 10.32 -1.76 -4.09
CA MET A 55 9.61 -2.81 -4.85
C MET A 55 8.40 -2.27 -5.64
N LEU A 56 7.73 -1.22 -5.13
CA LEU A 56 6.63 -0.58 -5.85
C LEU A 56 7.16 0.30 -7.00
N CYS A 57 8.30 0.96 -6.82
CA CYS A 57 9.06 1.64 -7.88
C CYS A 57 9.29 0.71 -9.07
N ASP A 58 9.86 -0.48 -8.80
CA ASP A 58 10.12 -1.49 -9.82
C ASP A 58 8.84 -1.97 -10.50
N LEU A 59 7.76 -2.20 -9.73
CA LEU A 59 6.49 -2.69 -10.26
C LEU A 59 5.80 -1.71 -11.22
N PHE A 60 5.86 -0.41 -10.93
CA PHE A 60 5.20 0.64 -11.73
C PHE A 60 6.18 1.42 -12.63
N ASN A 61 7.45 1.01 -12.68
CA ASN A 61 8.50 1.62 -13.50
C ASN A 61 8.68 3.12 -13.23
N PHE A 62 8.98 3.48 -11.98
CA PHE A 62 9.35 4.85 -11.56
C PHE A 62 10.52 4.81 -10.56
N ASP A 63 11.29 5.90 -10.41
CA ASP A 63 12.60 5.86 -9.73
C ASP A 63 12.67 6.61 -8.38
N GLU A 64 11.54 7.02 -7.80
CA GLU A 64 11.51 7.84 -6.58
C GLU A 64 10.69 7.19 -5.44
N PRO A 65 11.31 6.37 -4.58
CA PRO A 65 10.62 5.68 -3.49
C PRO A 65 9.85 6.62 -2.56
N LEU A 66 10.33 7.85 -2.33
CA LEU A 66 9.66 8.79 -1.43
C LEU A 66 8.36 9.36 -2.00
N ASN A 67 8.10 9.19 -3.30
CA ASN A 67 6.82 9.54 -3.92
C ASN A 67 5.72 8.50 -3.67
N VAL A 68 6.06 7.32 -3.12
CA VAL A 68 5.05 6.34 -2.71
C VAL A 68 4.35 6.84 -1.45
N VAL A 69 3.03 6.83 -1.43
CA VAL A 69 2.23 7.14 -0.23
C VAL A 69 1.39 5.92 0.13
N PHE A 70 1.61 5.37 1.32
CA PHE A 70 0.80 4.25 1.82
C PHE A 70 -0.49 4.78 2.46
N THR A 71 -1.63 4.30 1.97
CA THR A 71 -2.97 4.55 2.52
C THR A 71 -3.64 3.21 2.83
N LYS A 72 -4.85 3.23 3.40
CA LYS A 72 -5.59 2.01 3.75
C LYS A 72 -6.21 1.33 2.52
N ASN A 73 -6.62 2.11 1.51
CA ASN A 73 -7.28 1.63 0.30
C ASN A 73 -7.35 2.72 -0.79
N ILE A 74 -7.86 2.36 -1.97
CA ILE A 74 -7.99 3.27 -3.12
C ILE A 74 -8.93 4.45 -2.85
N THR A 75 -10.02 4.25 -2.10
CA THR A 75 -10.96 5.32 -1.76
C THR A 75 -10.30 6.41 -0.93
N GLU A 76 -9.47 6.03 0.04
CA GLU A 76 -8.69 6.98 0.85
C GLU A 76 -7.66 7.70 -0.02
N SER A 77 -6.87 6.99 -0.84
CA SER A 77 -5.90 7.60 -1.76
C SER A 77 -6.54 8.64 -2.67
N LEU A 78 -7.66 8.31 -3.30
CA LEU A 78 -8.36 9.21 -4.22
C LEU A 78 -8.86 10.46 -3.48
N ASN A 79 -9.46 10.29 -2.29
CA ASN A 79 -9.94 11.41 -1.49
C ASN A 79 -8.80 12.29 -0.97
N THR A 80 -7.64 11.74 -0.64
CA THR A 80 -6.46 12.52 -0.25
C THR A 80 -6.05 13.48 -1.37
N ILE A 81 -6.09 13.03 -2.63
CA ILE A 81 -5.74 13.87 -3.79
C ILE A 81 -6.83 14.90 -4.03
N ILE A 82 -8.09 14.48 -4.19
CA ILE A 82 -9.21 15.38 -4.51
C ILE A 82 -9.33 16.50 -3.48
N LYS A 83 -9.31 16.17 -2.18
CA LYS A 83 -9.50 17.14 -1.10
C LYS A 83 -8.23 17.93 -0.75
N GLY A 84 -7.06 17.39 -1.09
CA GLY A 84 -5.77 18.02 -0.77
C GLY A 84 -5.21 18.90 -1.89
N TYR A 85 -5.64 18.67 -3.13
CA TYR A 85 -5.07 19.31 -4.31
C TYR A 85 -6.02 20.32 -4.98
N LEU A 86 -7.30 19.98 -5.10
CA LEU A 86 -8.27 20.83 -5.81
C LEU A 86 -8.66 22.07 -5.01
N LYS A 87 -8.97 23.14 -5.73
CA LYS A 87 -9.38 24.43 -5.18
C LYS A 87 -10.70 24.90 -5.79
N ASP A 88 -11.33 25.86 -5.11
CA ASP A 88 -12.51 26.54 -5.63
C ASP A 88 -12.23 27.16 -7.00
N GLY A 89 -13.06 26.82 -7.98
CA GLY A 89 -12.92 27.27 -9.37
C GLY A 89 -12.23 26.27 -10.31
N ASP A 90 -11.64 25.18 -9.79
CA ASP A 90 -11.08 24.13 -10.64
C ASP A 90 -12.18 23.38 -11.41
N HIS A 91 -11.88 23.00 -12.66
CA HIS A 91 -12.75 22.16 -13.47
C HIS A 91 -12.17 20.74 -13.59
N VAL A 92 -12.93 19.76 -13.11
CA VAL A 92 -12.53 18.34 -13.12
C VAL A 92 -13.35 17.58 -14.14
N ILE A 93 -12.68 16.81 -14.99
CA ILE A 93 -13.32 15.95 -15.99
C ILE A 93 -13.19 14.50 -15.54
N VAL A 94 -14.32 13.80 -15.51
CA VAL A 94 -14.39 12.36 -15.23
C VAL A 94 -15.18 11.65 -16.33
N SER A 95 -14.91 10.36 -16.48
CA SER A 95 -15.67 9.47 -17.36
C SER A 95 -17.04 9.16 -16.76
N SER A 96 -18.00 8.71 -17.57
CA SER A 96 -19.31 8.24 -17.10
C SER A 96 -19.28 6.85 -16.46
N MET A 97 -18.21 6.11 -16.71
CA MET A 97 -17.84 4.90 -15.98
C MET A 97 -16.74 5.29 -14.99
N GLU A 98 -16.94 4.97 -13.72
CA GLU A 98 -16.11 5.46 -12.59
C GLU A 98 -14.62 5.66 -12.91
#